data_AF-A0A950KF31-F1
#
_entry.id   AF-A0A950KF31-F1
#
_cell.length_a   1.000
_cell.length_b   1.000
_cell.length_c   1.000
_cell.angle_alpha   90.00
_cell.angle_beta   90.00
_cell.angle_gamma   90.00
#
_symmetry.space_group_name_H-M   'P 1'
#
loop_
_entity.id
_entity.type
_entity.pdbx_description
1 polymer ?
#
loop_
_entity_poly.entity_id
_entity_poly.type
_entity_poly.pdbx_seq_one_letter_code
_entity_poly.pdbx_strand_id
1 'polypeptide(L)' 'MDRAVFGIGHNGGPALDPGAGWRHFCWKKAHAAAWKTPPREIALARLARAEALGMTYREYTAVLLDKGVHL' A
#
# COMPACT_ATOMS: atom_id res chain seq x y z
N MET A 1 -26.89 -26.63 -19.48
CA MET A 1 -25.64 -26.38 -18.74
C MET A 1 -25.89 -25.22 -17.81
N ASP A 2 -25.71 -25.50 -16.52
CA ASP A 2 -26.35 -24.83 -15.40
C ASP A 2 -25.69 -23.49 -15.07
N ARG A 3 -26.51 -22.46 -14.81
CA ARG A 3 -26.06 -21.11 -14.50
C ARG A 3 -25.84 -21.03 -13.01
N ALA A 4 -24.59 -21.02 -12.55
CA ALA A 4 -24.29 -20.83 -11.14
C ALA A 4 -24.79 -19.44 -10.69
N VAL A 5 -25.93 -19.41 -10.02
CA VAL A 5 -26.44 -18.22 -9.33
C VAL A 5 -25.72 -18.16 -7.99
N PHE A 6 -24.70 -17.31 -7.90
CA PHE A 6 -24.00 -17.05 -6.65
C PHE A 6 -24.96 -16.38 -5.66
N GLY A 7 -25.24 -17.06 -4.54
CA GLY A 7 -26.19 -16.60 -3.51
C GLY A 7 -25.68 -15.41 -2.69
N ILE A 8 -26.57 -14.86 -1.85
CA ILE A 8 -26.25 -13.80 -0.88
C ILE A 8 -25.16 -14.31 0.08
N GLY A 9 -24.02 -13.61 0.13
CA GLY A 9 -22.84 -14.00 0.93
C GLY A 9 -21.66 -14.55 0.11
N HIS A 10 -21.79 -14.66 -1.22
CA HIS A 10 -20.67 -15.04 -2.07
C HIS A 10 -19.78 -13.84 -2.42
N ASN A 11 -18.45 -13.95 -2.20
CA ASN A 11 -17.50 -12.88 -2.54
C ASN A 11 -17.04 -12.90 -4.01
N GLY A 12 -17.60 -13.78 -4.85
CA GLY A 12 -17.32 -13.87 -6.29
C GLY A 12 -15.96 -14.46 -6.66
N GLY A 13 -15.17 -14.92 -5.68
CA GLY A 13 -13.77 -15.30 -5.90
C GLY A 13 -12.88 -14.12 -6.32
N PRO A 14 -11.55 -14.29 -6.35
CA PRO A 14 -10.67 -13.26 -6.89
C PRO A 14 -10.99 -13.01 -8.37
N ALA A 15 -11.11 -11.74 -8.75
CA ALA A 15 -11.40 -11.38 -10.13
C ALA A 15 -10.36 -12.00 -11.08
N LEU A 16 -10.80 -12.91 -11.95
CA LEU A 16 -9.99 -13.48 -13.04
C LEU A 16 -9.90 -12.52 -14.23
N ASP A 17 -9.91 -11.21 -13.96
CA ASP A 17 -9.99 -10.17 -14.97
C ASP A 17 -8.79 -10.25 -15.93
N PRO A 18 -8.99 -10.41 -17.24
CA PRO A 18 -7.93 -10.30 -18.23
C PRO A 18 -7.16 -8.99 -18.02
N GLY A 19 -5.84 -9.07 -17.80
CA GLY A 19 -5.00 -7.91 -17.52
C GLY A 19 -4.76 -7.60 -16.04
N ALA A 20 -5.32 -8.37 -15.10
CA ALA A 20 -4.97 -8.29 -13.67
C ALA A 20 -3.46 -8.44 -13.42
N GLY A 21 -2.78 -9.27 -14.22
CA GLY A 21 -1.33 -9.44 -14.15
C GLY A 21 -0.55 -8.15 -14.43
N TRP A 22 -0.91 -7.41 -15.48
CA TRP A 22 -0.24 -6.14 -15.82
C TRP A 22 -0.54 -5.04 -14.79
N ARG A 23 -1.79 -4.93 -14.35
CA ARG A 23 -2.18 -3.96 -13.30
C ARG A 23 -1.48 -4.26 -11.98
N HIS A 24 -1.40 -5.54 -11.59
CA HIS A 24 -0.67 -5.97 -10.40
C HIS A 24 0.83 -5.69 -10.52
N PHE A 25 1.44 -5.92 -11.68
CA PHE A 25 2.82 -5.55 -11.93
C PHE A 25 3.04 -4.04 -11.77
N CYS A 26 2.20 -3.21 -12.41
CA CYS A 26 2.28 -1.76 -12.30
C CYS A 26 2.12 -1.29 -10.85
N TRP A 27 1.15 -1.86 -10.12
CA TRP A 27 0.93 -1.57 -8.70
C TRP A 27 2.16 -1.91 -7.85
N LYS A 28 2.74 -3.11 -8.01
CA LYS A 28 3.96 -3.50 -7.28
C LYS A 28 5.12 -2.56 -7.57
N LYS A 29 5.29 -2.16 -8.84
CA LYS A 29 6.34 -1.21 -9.26
C LYS A 29 6.13 0.17 -8.61
N ALA A 30 4.91 0.69 -8.65
CA ALA A 30 4.56 1.98 -8.04
C ALA A 30 4.73 1.94 -6.51
N HIS A 31 4.28 0.86 -5.87
CA HIS A 31 4.45 0.65 -4.44
C HIS A 31 5.95 0.63 -4.05
N ALA A 32 6.77 -0.15 -4.75
CA ALA A 32 8.21 -0.18 -4.51
C ALA A 32 8.87 1.19 -4.70
N ALA A 33 8.44 1.97 -5.71
CA ALA A 33 8.94 3.31 -5.95
C ALA A 33 8.57 4.29 -4.82
N ALA A 34 7.33 4.23 -4.32
CA ALA A 34 6.86 5.06 -3.21
C ALA A 34 7.61 4.76 -1.89
N TRP A 35 8.00 3.50 -1.68
CA TRP A 35 8.73 3.05 -0.50
C TRP A 35 10.26 3.10 -0.65
N LYS A 36 10.77 3.72 -1.73
CA LYS A 36 12.21 3.89 -1.91
C LYS A 36 12.80 4.71 -0.77
N THR A 37 13.93 4.26 -0.23
CA THR A 37 14.62 4.95 0.87
C THR A 37 14.97 6.38 0.46
N PRO A 38 14.53 7.40 1.22
CA PRO A 38 14.87 8.79 0.95
C PRO A 38 16.34 9.08 1.31
N PRO A 39 16.87 10.27 0.99
CA PRO A 39 18.18 10.69 1.49
C PRO A 39 18.31 10.52 3.01
N ARG A 40 19.51 10.20 3.48
CA ARG A 40 19.78 9.84 4.89
C ARG A 40 19.23 10.86 5.88
N GLU A 41 19.40 12.15 5.61
CA GLU A 41 18.93 13.23 6.48
C GLU A 41 17.40 13.22 6.64
N ILE A 42 16.67 12.97 5.55
CA ILE A 42 15.21 12.85 5.57
C ILE A 42 14.79 11.59 6.33
N ALA A 43 15.48 10.46 6.14
CA ALA A 43 15.20 9.24 6.88
C ALA A 43 15.38 9.44 8.39
N LEU A 44 16.45 10.13 8.81
CA LEU A 44 16.70 10.46 10.21
C LEU A 44 15.67 11.42 10.79
N ALA A 45 15.26 12.45 10.04
CA ALA A 45 14.22 13.38 10.49
C ALA A 45 12.87 12.67 10.69
N ARG A 46 12.50 11.78 9.77
CA ARG A 46 11.29 10.94 9.88
C ARG A 46 11.37 9.97 11.07
N LEU A 47 12.55 9.38 11.32
CA LEU A 47 12.78 8.49 12.47
C LEU A 47 12.62 9.24 13.79
N ALA A 48 13.27 10.38 13.94
CA ALA A 48 13.17 11.20 15.14
C ALA A 48 11.72 11.64 15.40
N ARG A 49 10.94 11.94 14.34
CA ARG A 49 9.53 12.27 14.47
C ARG A 49 8.67 11.07 14.88
N ALA A 50 8.92 9.90 14.29
CA ALA A 50 8.23 8.68 14.65
C ALA A 50 8.47 8.33 16.13
N GLU A 51 9.72 8.43 16.61
CA GLU A 51 10.08 8.24 18.01
C GLU A 51 9.37 9.22 18.95
N ALA A 52 9.36 10.52 18.60
CA ALA A 52 8.66 11.54 19.38
C ALA A 52 7.15 11.32 19.49
N LEU A 53 6.54 10.69 18.48
CA LEU A 53 5.12 10.34 18.45
C LEU A 53 4.83 8.93 19.03
N GLY A 54 5.85 8.18 19.43
CA GLY A 54 5.69 6.82 19.95
C GLY A 54 5.20 5.80 18.91
N MET A 55 5.50 6.00 17.63
CA MET A 55 5.13 5.09 16.54
C MET A 55 6.37 4.55 15.82
N THR A 56 6.21 3.45 15.09
CA THR A 56 7.31 2.93 14.28
C THR A 56 7.58 3.83 13.06
N TYR A 57 8.82 3.85 12.58
CA TYR A 57 9.19 4.54 11.34
C TYR A 57 8.31 4.13 10.16
N ARG A 58 7.90 2.86 10.10
CA ARG A 58 7.06 2.31 9.04
C ARG A 58 5.64 2.88 9.09
N GLU A 59 5.04 2.98 10.26
CA GLU A 59 3.71 3.59 10.45
C GLU A 59 3.75 5.08 10.10
N TYR A 60 4.75 5.80 10.61
CA TYR A 60 4.94 7.21 10.30
C TYR A 60 5.08 7.44 8.79
N THR A 61 5.93 6.65 8.13
CA THR A 61 6.12 6.72 6.67
C THR A 61 4.84 6.36 5.92
N ALA A 62 4.06 5.40 6.39
CA ALA A 62 2.78 5.04 5.77
C ALA A 62 1.78 6.20 5.82
N VAL A 63 1.66 6.91 6.96
CA VAL A 63 0.80 8.09 7.08
C VAL A 63 1.27 9.21 6.14
N LEU A 64 2.57 9.44 6.07
CA LEU A 64 3.14 10.45 5.18
C LEU A 64 2.86 10.14 3.70
N LEU A 65 2.96 8.87 3.28
CA LEU A 65 2.68 8.45 1.91
C LEU A 65 1.18 8.52 1.56
N ASP A 66 0.30 8.27 2.53
CA ASP A 66 -1.16 8.32 2.35
C ASP A 66 -1.68 9.76 2.30
N LYS A 67 -1.25 10.61 3.23
CA LYS A 67 -1.81 11.95 3.43
C LYS A 67 -0.96 13.07 2.83
N GLY A 68 0.32 12.82 2.55
CA GLY A 68 1.27 13.84 2.08
C GLY A 68 1.67 14.86 3.15
N VAL A 69 1.29 14.68 4.41
CA VAL A 69 1.57 15.62 5.52
C VAL A 69 2.46 14.99 6.58
N HIS A 70 3.31 15.81 7.19
CA HIS A 70 4.08 15.42 8.37
C HIS A 70 3.16 15.58 9.58
N LEU A 71 3.02 14.51 10.37
CA LEU A 71 2.30 14.54 11.65
C LEU A 71 3.10 15.30 12.70
#